data_AF-A0A3A0A2C5-F1
#
_entry.id   AF-A0A3A0A2C5-F1
#
_cell.length_a   1.000
_cell.length_b   1.000
_cell.length_c   1.000
_cell.angle_alpha   90.00
_cell.angle_beta   90.00
_cell.angle_gamma   90.00
#
_symmetry.space_group_name_H-M   'P 1'
#
loop_
_entity.id
_entity.type
_entity.pdbx_description
1 polymer ?
#
loop_
_entity_poly.entity_id
_entity_poly.type
_entity_poly.pdbx_seq_one_letter_code
_entity_poly.pdbx_strand_id
1 'polypeptide(L)'
;MRVTIDPARCVGYGRCASIATGVFMIDADTAKAYTDDDVVGDAPAAIVFAAARACPTQAISIEQFGNRIYPRVIEPMPADIQQQLQLLERADET
;
A
#
# COMPACT_ATOMS: atom_id res chain seq x y z
N MET A 1 5.27 14.13 0.23
CA MET A 1 4.44 12.92 0.48
C MET A 1 5.39 11.80 0.84
N ARG A 2 4.98 10.80 1.62
CA ARG A 2 5.80 9.64 1.95
C ARG A 2 5.26 8.42 1.24
N VAL A 3 6.14 7.63 0.63
CA VAL A 3 5.77 6.37 -0.03
C VAL A 3 6.50 5.23 0.67
N THR A 4 5.78 4.14 0.95
CA THR A 4 6.37 2.93 1.52
C THR A 4 5.92 1.72 0.74
N ILE A 5 6.81 0.75 0.56
CA ILE A 5 6.53 -0.49 -0.16
C ILE A 5 6.67 -1.65 0.82
N ASP A 6 5.58 -2.39 1.01
CA ASP A 6 5.57 -3.59 1.86
C ASP A 6 6.23 -4.78 1.12
N PRO A 7 7.40 -5.26 1.56
CA PRO A 7 8.11 -6.33 0.89
C PRO A 7 7.41 -7.70 1.00
N ALA A 8 6.57 -7.90 2.03
CA ALA A 8 5.80 -9.12 2.20
C ALA A 8 4.64 -9.21 1.20
N ARG A 9 4.07 -8.06 0.81
CA ARG A 9 3.01 -7.97 -0.20
C ARG A 9 3.53 -7.79 -1.62
N CYS A 10 4.72 -7.23 -1.78
CA CYS A 10 5.30 -6.97 -3.09
C CYS A 10 5.71 -8.28 -3.77
N VAL A 11 5.06 -8.61 -4.89
CA VAL A 11 5.33 -9.84 -5.67
C VAL A 11 6.24 -9.59 -6.89
N GLY A 12 6.85 -8.41 -6.99
CA GLY A 12 7.77 -8.11 -8.10
C GLY A 12 7.13 -7.94 -9.46
N TYR A 13 5.83 -7.64 -9.53
CA TYR A 13 5.10 -7.56 -10.81
C TYR A 13 5.66 -6.48 -11.76
N GLY A 14 6.26 -5.40 -11.25
CA GLY A 14 6.94 -4.40 -12.08
C GLY A 14 6.08 -3.26 -12.64
N ARG A 15 4.75 -3.27 -12.47
CA ARG A 15 3.89 -2.16 -12.99
C ARG A 15 4.27 -0.79 -12.46
N CYS A 16 4.65 -0.69 -11.18
CA CYS A 16 5.02 0.58 -10.58
C CYS A 16 6.23 1.19 -11.29
N ALA A 17 7.28 0.39 -11.53
CA ALA A 17 8.47 0.80 -12.26
C ALA A 17 8.17 1.12 -13.74
N SER A 18 7.25 0.41 -14.39
CA SER A 18 6.87 0.70 -15.78
C SER A 18 6.04 1.97 -15.96
N ILE A 19 5.22 2.34 -14.96
CA ILE A 19 4.34 3.52 -15.03
C ILE A 19 5.09 4.78 -14.60
N ALA A 20 5.92 4.66 -13.57
CA ALA A 20 6.64 5.76 -12.96
C ALA A 20 8.15 5.45 -12.99
N THR A 21 8.68 5.34 -14.21
CA THR A 21 10.11 5.11 -14.46
C THR A 21 10.95 6.16 -13.76
N GLY A 22 12.02 5.72 -13.10
CA GLY A 22 12.90 6.59 -12.32
C GLY A 22 12.39 6.88 -10.90
N VAL A 23 11.08 6.78 -10.64
CA VAL A 23 10.52 6.92 -9.29
C VAL A 23 10.51 5.58 -8.56
N PHE A 24 10.06 4.53 -9.25
CA PHE A 24 10.06 3.16 -8.72
C PHE A 24 11.04 2.32 -9.53
N MET A 25 11.75 1.45 -8.82
CA MET A 25 12.72 0.53 -9.39
C MET A 25 12.44 -0.87 -8.87
N ILE A 26 12.83 -1.90 -9.64
CA ILE A 26 12.80 -3.29 -9.20
C ILE A 26 14.23 -3.70 -8.89
N ASP A 27 14.43 -4.11 -7.66
CA ASP A 27 15.69 -4.69 -7.21
C ASP A 27 15.89 -6.06 -7.87
N ALA A 28 17.06 -6.24 -8.48
CA ALA A 28 17.34 -7.42 -9.30
C ALA A 28 17.52 -8.70 -8.47
N ASP A 29 17.99 -8.58 -7.22
CA ASP A 29 18.31 -9.72 -6.36
C ASP A 29 17.06 -10.21 -5.61
N THR A 30 16.25 -9.29 -5.12
CA THR A 30 15.07 -9.57 -4.30
C THR A 30 13.77 -9.63 -5.12
N ALA A 31 13.81 -9.15 -6.37
CA ALA A 31 12.64 -8.89 -7.21
C ALA A 31 11.59 -7.99 -6.53
N LYS A 32 11.98 -7.17 -5.54
CA LYS A 32 11.07 -6.25 -4.85
C LYS A 32 11.19 -4.85 -5.42
N ALA A 33 10.07 -4.13 -5.41
CA ALA A 33 10.08 -2.72 -5.74
C ALA A 33 10.67 -1.89 -4.60
N TYR A 34 11.45 -0.86 -4.95
CA TYR A 34 11.98 0.15 -4.04
C TYR A 34 11.84 1.55 -4.66
N THR A 35 12.01 2.58 -3.83
CA THR A 35 11.92 4.00 -4.22
C THR A 35 12.70 4.84 -3.22
N ASP A 36 13.17 6.02 -3.65
CA ASP A 36 13.89 6.97 -2.82
C ASP A 36 12.98 8.15 -2.44
N ASP A 37 12.98 8.54 -1.16
CA ASP A 37 12.11 9.60 -0.64
C ASP A 37 12.30 10.94 -1.39
N ASP A 38 13.53 11.27 -1.77
CA ASP A 38 13.85 12.50 -2.53
C ASP A 38 13.22 12.48 -3.92
N VAL A 39 13.34 11.35 -4.63
CA VAL A 39 12.80 11.19 -5.98
C VAL A 39 11.27 11.22 -5.97
N VAL A 40 10.65 10.63 -4.94
CA VAL A 40 9.20 10.71 -4.71
C VAL A 40 8.76 12.15 -4.44
N GLY A 41 9.58 12.94 -3.74
CA GLY A 41 9.34 14.35 -3.46
C GLY A 41 9.23 15.22 -4.72
N ASP A 42 10.06 14.92 -5.72
CA ASP A 42 10.12 15.66 -7.00
C ASP A 42 9.15 15.12 -8.06
N ALA A 43 8.64 13.90 -7.88
CA ALA A 43 7.73 13.27 -8.83
C ALA A 43 6.32 13.92 -8.80
N PRO A 44 5.65 14.07 -9.97
CA PRO A 44 4.26 14.50 -10.00
C PRO A 44 3.37 13.55 -9.21
N ALA A 45 2.60 14.04 -8.25
CA ALA A 45 1.74 13.19 -7.41
C ALA A 45 0.89 12.21 -8.24
N ALA A 46 0.32 12.68 -9.36
CA ALA A 46 -0.48 11.85 -10.26
C ALA A 46 0.22 10.57 -10.73
N ILE A 47 1.54 10.62 -11.02
CA ILE A 47 2.29 9.45 -11.48
C ILE A 47 2.56 8.46 -10.34
N VAL A 48 2.87 8.99 -9.14
CA VAL A 48 3.08 8.20 -7.92
C VAL A 48 1.80 7.42 -7.57
N PHE A 49 0.66 8.11 -7.60
CA PHE A 49 -0.65 7.48 -7.38
C PHE A 49 -1.02 6.48 -8.48
N ALA A 50 -0.70 6.75 -9.75
CA ALA A 50 -0.94 5.82 -10.84
C ALA A 50 -0.13 4.52 -10.67
N ALA A 51 1.14 4.63 -10.30
CA ALA A 51 2.00 3.48 -10.00
C ALA A 51 1.48 2.68 -8.80
N ALA A 52 1.09 3.36 -7.71
CA ALA A 52 0.53 2.71 -6.52
C ALA A 52 -0.77 1.94 -6.84
N ARG A 53 -1.69 2.54 -7.63
CA ARG A 53 -2.93 1.89 -8.08
C ARG A 53 -2.73 0.68 -8.97
N ALA A 54 -1.64 0.65 -9.72
CA ALA A 54 -1.33 -0.46 -10.61
C ALA A 54 -0.72 -1.66 -9.89
N CYS A 55 -0.40 -1.54 -8.60
CA CYS A 55 0.11 -2.66 -7.80
C CYS A 55 -1.03 -3.66 -7.53
N PRO A 56 -0.99 -4.89 -8.08
CA PRO A 56 -2.10 -5.84 -7.95
C PRO A 56 -2.31 -6.31 -6.51
N THR A 57 -1.25 -6.31 -5.70
CA THR A 57 -1.29 -6.71 -4.29
C THR A 57 -1.38 -5.52 -3.33
N GLN A 58 -1.52 -4.28 -3.84
CA GLN A 58 -1.56 -3.04 -3.06
C GLN A 58 -0.43 -2.93 -2.01
N ALA A 59 0.78 -3.30 -2.40
CA ALA A 59 1.96 -3.22 -1.54
C ALA A 59 2.45 -1.79 -1.30
N ILE A 60 2.05 -0.84 -2.15
CA ILE A 60 2.50 0.56 -2.10
C ILE A 60 1.51 1.37 -1.26
N SER A 61 2.03 2.08 -0.26
CA SER A 61 1.25 2.99 0.58
C SER A 61 1.74 4.41 0.40
N ILE A 62 0.80 5.37 0.43
CA ILE A 62 1.10 6.79 0.31
C ILE A 62 0.54 7.49 1.54
N GLU A 63 1.37 8.29 2.19
CA GLU A 63 1.02 9.08 3.36
C GLU A 63 1.27 10.58 3.11
N GLN A 64 0.38 11.41 3.64
CA GLN A 64 0.50 12.86 3.60
C GLN A 64 -0.12 13.46 4.86
N PHE A 65 0.57 14.45 5.45
CA PHE A 65 0.14 15.11 6.70
C PHE A 65 -0.16 14.12 7.84
N GLY A 66 0.62 13.04 7.93
CA GLY A 66 0.44 11.99 8.96
C GLY A 66 -0.70 11.01 8.69
N ASN A 67 -1.42 11.14 7.57
CA ASN A 67 -2.52 10.26 7.22
C ASN A 67 -2.16 9.37 6.02
N ARG A 68 -2.50 8.08 6.09
CA ARG A 68 -2.44 7.16 4.95
C ARG A 68 -3.59 7.47 3.99
N ILE A 69 -3.26 8.02 2.84
CA ILE A 69 -4.22 8.41 1.80
C ILE A 69 -4.40 7.33 0.72
N TYR A 70 -3.45 6.39 0.61
CA TYR A 70 -3.57 5.21 -0.25
C TYR A 70 -2.90 3.96 0.34
N PRO A 71 -3.47 2.76 0.12
CA PRO A 71 -4.87 2.51 -0.22
C PRO A 71 -5.79 3.11 0.86
N ARG A 72 -6.98 3.56 0.48
CA ARG A 72 -8.01 3.95 1.45
C ARG A 72 -8.54 2.68 2.10
N VAL A 73 -8.18 2.47 3.35
CA VAL A 73 -8.78 1.44 4.18
C VAL A 73 -10.21 1.91 4.45
N ILE A 74 -11.18 1.21 3.89
CA ILE A 74 -12.58 1.39 4.27
C ILE A 74 -12.70 0.64 5.59
N GLU A 75 -12.95 1.37 6.67
CA GLU A 75 -13.22 0.75 7.97
C GLU A 75 -14.41 -0.22 7.84
N PRO A 76 -14.37 -1.38 8.51
CA PRO A 76 -15.48 -2.32 8.48
C PRO A 76 -16.76 -1.64 8.95
N MET A 77 -17.92 -2.06 8.42
CA MET A 77 -19.17 -1.45 8.84
C MET A 77 -19.37 -1.68 10.34
N PRO A 78 -19.94 -0.72 11.09
CA PRO A 78 -20.15 -0.88 12.53
C PRO A 78 -20.89 -2.18 12.91
N ALA A 79 -21.82 -2.63 12.05
CA ALA A 79 -22.52 -3.89 12.22
C ALA A 79 -21.59 -5.12 12.14
N ASP A 80 -20.62 -5.13 11.23
CA ASP A 80 -19.64 -6.21 11.09
C ASP A 80 -18.81 -6.34 12.37
N ILE A 81 -18.40 -5.20 12.93
CA ILE A 81 -17.64 -5.14 14.19
C ILE A 81 -18.47 -5.72 15.34
N GLN A 82 -19.72 -5.28 15.50
CA GLN A 82 -20.61 -5.77 16.56
C GLN A 82 -20.84 -7.29 16.47
N GLN A 83 -21.09 -7.80 15.26
CA GLN A 83 -21.30 -9.23 15.05
C GLN A 83 -20.03 -10.04 15.34
N GLN A 84 -18.85 -9.54 14.95
CA GLN A 84 -17.59 -10.20 15.23
C GLN A 84 -17.27 -10.21 16.72
N LEU A 85 -17.57 -9.13 17.46
CA LEU A 85 -17.44 -9.10 18.92
C LEU A 85 -18.35 -10.12 19.59
N GLN A 86 -19.63 -10.20 19.20
CA GLN A 86 -20.57 -11.19 19.71
C GLN A 86 -20.11 -12.64 19.45
N LEU A 87 -19.49 -12.90 18.28
CA LEU A 87 -18.94 -14.22 17.97
C LEU A 87 -17.75 -14.57 18.87
N LEU A 88 -16.88 -13.59 19.16
CA LEU A 88 -15.73 -13.77 20.06
C LEU A 88 -16.18 -14.01 21.49
N GLU A 89 -17.14 -13.22 21.99
CA GLU A 89 -17.73 -13.39 23.33
C GLU A 89 -18.30 -14.81 23.51
N ARG A 90 -19.01 -15.32 22.51
CA ARG A 90 -19.58 -16.68 22.54
C ARG A 90 -18.56 -17.80 22.43
N ALA A 91 -17.39 -17.53 21.85
CA ALA A 91 -16.31 -18.52 21.72
C ALA A 91 -15.57 -18.72 23.06
N ASP A 92 -15.49 -17.68 23.88
CA ASP A 92 -14.93 -17.75 25.24
C ASP A 92 -15.86 -18.46 26.25
N GLU A 93 -17.14 -18.67 25.90
CA GLU A 93 -18.13 -19.35 26.74
C GLU A 93 -18.16 -20.88 26.58
N THR A 94 -17.38 -21.45 25.65
CA THR A 94 -17.28 -22.91 25.35
C THR A 94 -15.92 -23.49 25.68
#